data_AF-A0A101FFC3-F1
#
_entry.id   AF-A0A101FFC3-F1
#
_cell.length_a   1.000
_cell.length_b   1.000
_cell.length_c   1.000
_cell.angle_alpha   90.00
_cell.angle_beta   90.00
_cell.angle_gamma   90.00
#
_symmetry.space_group_name_H-M   'P 1'
#
loop_
_entity.id
_entity.type
_entity.pdbx_description
1 polymer ?
#
loop_
_entity_poly.entity_id
_entity_poly.type
_entity_poly.pdbx_seq_one_letter_code
_entity_poly.pdbx_strand_id
1 'polypeptide(L)'
;LLYKVKAFATGTFFAGIGGGLYAHLIQYLNPADFGVSRSFELLNFVVLGGLGSVPGTILGTAVLTLAPEFLRFVKEYRMLIYSALMVCMMIFRPHGLLGGVDFRKLLLDIYRRRMTKAVRIKDAGGVR
;
A
#
# COMPACT_ATOMS: atom_id res chain seq x y z
N LEU A 1 -0.42 -6.59 23.55
CA LEU A 1 0.92 -6.66 22.93
C LEU A 1 1.00 -7.64 21.75
N LEU A 2 0.52 -8.89 21.92
CA LEU A 2 0.62 -9.95 20.90
C LEU A 2 0.05 -9.57 19.52
N TYR A 3 -1.04 -8.83 19.46
CA TYR A 3 -1.61 -8.36 18.18
C TYR A 3 -0.64 -7.48 17.38
N LYS A 4 0.06 -6.55 18.03
CA LYS A 4 1.05 -5.68 17.38
C LYS A 4 2.25 -6.48 16.87
N VAL A 5 2.71 -7.46 17.65
CA VAL A 5 3.83 -8.35 17.27
C VAL A 5 3.45 -9.23 16.08
N LYS A 6 2.24 -9.81 16.06
CA LYS A 6 1.74 -10.60 14.92
C LYS A 6 1.61 -9.76 13.65
N ALA A 7 1.08 -8.54 13.75
CA ALA A 7 0.99 -7.62 12.62
C ALA A 7 2.38 -7.20 12.10
N PHE A 8 3.33 -6.94 13.00
CA PHE A 8 4.71 -6.63 12.61
C PHE A 8 5.41 -7.82 11.95
N ALA A 9 5.34 -9.00 12.55
CA ALA A 9 5.97 -10.22 12.05
C ALA A 9 5.47 -10.61 10.65
N THR A 10 4.16 -10.48 10.40
CA THR A 10 3.59 -10.73 9.07
C THR A 10 4.07 -9.71 8.05
N GLY A 11 4.13 -8.42 8.40
CA GLY A 11 4.66 -7.38 7.51
C GLY A 11 6.14 -7.55 7.17
N THR A 12 6.98 -7.80 8.17
CA THR A 12 8.43 -8.00 7.96
C THR A 12 8.75 -9.29 7.22
N PHE A 13 7.92 -10.32 7.36
CA PHE A 13 8.05 -11.56 6.58
C PHE A 13 7.95 -11.30 5.07
N PHE A 14 6.91 -10.57 4.63
CA PHE A 14 6.78 -10.19 3.21
C PHE A 14 7.88 -9.23 2.75
N ALA A 15 8.27 -8.26 3.60
CA ALA A 15 9.36 -7.33 3.28
C ALA A 15 10.71 -8.07 3.09
N GLY A 16 10.99 -9.09 3.92
CA GLY A 16 12.18 -9.93 3.82
C GLY A 16 12.19 -10.77 2.53
N ILE A 17 11.06 -11.38 2.17
CA ILE A 17 10.94 -12.13 0.91
C ILE A 17 11.16 -11.21 -0.29
N GLY A 18 10.54 -10.03 -0.30
CA GLY A 18 10.71 -9.04 -1.36
C GLY A 18 12.15 -8.56 -1.50
N GLY A 19 12.82 -8.26 -0.37
CA GLY A 19 14.23 -7.86 -0.35
C GLY A 19 15.18 -8.97 -0.82
N GLY A 20 14.93 -10.22 -0.41
CA GLY A 20 15.72 -11.37 -0.85
C GLY A 20 15.59 -11.63 -2.36
N LEU A 21 14.36 -11.55 -2.89
CA LEU A 21 14.12 -11.64 -4.33
C LEU A 21 14.77 -10.48 -5.10
N TYR A 22 14.70 -9.26 -4.58
CA TYR A 22 15.35 -8.09 -5.17
C TYR A 22 16.88 -8.26 -5.26
N ALA A 23 17.51 -8.73 -4.17
CA ALA A 23 18.95 -8.99 -4.17
C ALA A 23 19.35 -10.09 -5.17
N HIS A 24 18.52 -11.13 -5.31
CA HIS A 24 18.76 -12.18 -6.29
C HIS A 24 18.65 -11.69 -7.74
N LEU A 25 17.70 -10.79 -8.03
CA LEU A 25 17.47 -10.24 -9.38
C LEU A 25 18.59 -9.28 -9.83
N ILE A 26 19.08 -8.42 -8.94
CA ILE A 26 20.11 -7.43 -9.31
C ILE A 26 21.51 -8.06 -9.32
N GLN A 27 21.73 -9.17 -8.61
CA GLN A 27 22.99 -9.93 -8.52
C GLN A 27 24.21 -9.14 -7.97
N TYR A 28 24.08 -7.82 -7.82
CA TYR A 28 25.09 -6.89 -7.34
C TYR A 28 24.45 -5.82 -6.46
N LEU A 29 24.93 -5.65 -5.23
CA LEU A 29 24.41 -4.67 -4.28
C LEU A 29 25.44 -3.56 -4.08
N ASN A 30 25.12 -2.36 -4.55
CA ASN A 30 25.91 -1.18 -4.25
C ASN A 30 25.35 -0.48 -3.00
N PRO A 31 26.15 -0.20 -1.95
CA PRO A 31 25.68 0.54 -0.77
C PRO A 31 25.17 1.95 -1.12
N ALA A 32 25.61 2.55 -2.23
CA ALA A 32 25.10 3.82 -2.72
C ALA A 32 23.61 3.75 -3.11
N ASP A 33 23.11 2.60 -3.56
CA ASP A 33 21.71 2.42 -3.92
C ASP A 33 20.80 2.32 -2.69
N PHE A 34 21.30 1.90 -1.54
CA PHE A 34 20.54 1.79 -0.28
C PHE A 34 20.70 3.02 0.62
N GLY A 35 21.10 4.15 0.04
CA GLY A 35 21.21 5.41 0.75
C GLY A 35 19.87 6.01 1.18
N VAL A 36 19.96 7.16 1.84
CA VAL A 36 18.82 7.95 2.37
C VAL A 36 17.76 8.23 1.29
N SER A 37 18.20 8.44 0.04
CA SER A 37 17.31 8.69 -1.10
C SER A 37 16.30 7.57 -1.34
N ARG A 38 16.70 6.30 -1.17
CA ARG A 38 15.79 5.15 -1.33
C ARG A 38 14.83 5.02 -0.17
N SER A 39 15.27 5.26 1.05
CA SER A 39 14.41 5.23 2.23
C SER A 39 13.27 6.24 2.11
N PHE A 40 13.55 7.46 1.65
CA PHE A 40 12.51 8.46 1.41
C PHE A 40 11.57 8.09 0.27
N GLU A 41 12.08 7.49 -0.81
CA GLU A 41 11.25 7.05 -1.93
C GLU A 41 10.26 5.96 -1.48
N LEU A 42 10.72 4.97 -0.71
CA LEU A 42 9.87 3.93 -0.10
C LEU A 42 8.85 4.53 0.88
N LEU A 43 9.27 5.50 1.70
CA LEU A 43 8.36 6.21 2.61
C LEU A 43 7.28 6.96 1.84
N ASN A 44 7.66 7.63 0.76
CA ASN A 44 6.73 8.37 -0.09
C ASN A 44 5.67 7.43 -0.68
N PHE A 45 6.07 6.25 -1.16
CA PHE A 45 5.11 5.26 -1.67
C PHE A 45 4.06 4.86 -0.63
N VAL A 46 4.49 4.62 0.61
CA VAL A 46 3.59 4.19 1.69
C VAL A 46 2.70 5.34 2.17
N VAL A 47 3.28 6.53 2.32
CA VAL A 47 2.57 7.73 2.79
C VAL A 47 1.52 8.18 1.77
N LEU A 48 1.86 8.13 0.47
CA LEU A 48 0.88 8.42 -0.59
C LEU A 48 -0.26 7.43 -0.64
N GLY A 49 0.01 6.16 -0.47
CA GLY A 49 -1.08 5.19 -0.41
C GLY A 49 -1.88 5.26 0.89
N GLY A 50 -1.30 5.80 1.97
CA GLY A 50 -1.92 6.02 3.27
C GLY A 50 -1.42 5.04 4.33
N LEU A 51 -0.97 5.57 5.48
CA LEU A 51 -0.35 4.81 6.58
C LEU A 51 -1.30 3.81 7.30
N GLY A 52 -2.60 3.87 7.01
CA GLY A 52 -3.64 3.04 7.65
C GLY A 52 -4.45 2.14 6.72
N SER A 53 -4.18 2.13 5.41
CA SER A 53 -4.98 1.41 4.42
C SER A 53 -4.10 0.57 3.48
N VAL A 54 -4.03 -0.74 3.72
CA VAL A 54 -3.31 -1.70 2.86
C VAL A 54 -3.68 -1.59 1.37
N PRO A 55 -4.97 -1.55 0.95
CA PRO A 55 -5.31 -1.39 -0.47
C PRO A 55 -4.96 0.01 -0.99
N GLY A 56 -5.00 1.02 -0.13
CA GLY A 56 -4.53 2.37 -0.43
C GLY A 56 -3.04 2.39 -0.75
N THR A 57 -2.24 1.72 0.09
CA THR A 57 -0.80 1.52 -0.10
C THR A 57 -0.49 0.85 -1.42
N ILE A 58 -1.18 -0.25 -1.77
CA ILE A 58 -0.94 -1.00 -3.01
C ILE A 58 -1.23 -0.16 -4.26
N LEU A 59 -2.34 0.58 -4.28
CA LEU A 59 -2.67 1.45 -5.42
C LEU A 59 -1.76 2.67 -5.49
N GLY A 60 -1.43 3.27 -4.34
CA GLY A 60 -0.50 4.40 -4.27
C GLY A 60 0.89 4.03 -4.77
N THR A 61 1.45 2.91 -4.33
CA THR A 61 2.76 2.43 -4.79
C THR A 61 2.74 2.13 -6.30
N ALA A 62 1.69 1.48 -6.81
CA ALA A 62 1.57 1.19 -8.24
C ALA A 62 1.56 2.47 -9.10
N VAL A 63 0.78 3.49 -8.71
CA VAL A 63 0.72 4.77 -9.42
C VAL A 63 2.06 5.50 -9.37
N LEU A 64 2.71 5.56 -8.20
CA LEU A 64 4.02 6.18 -8.04
C LEU A 64 5.15 5.41 -8.72
N THR A 65 5.01 4.10 -8.92
CA THR A 65 5.99 3.31 -9.69
C THR A 65 5.94 3.68 -11.17
N LEU A 66 4.76 4.05 -11.68
CA LEU A 66 4.57 4.52 -13.06
C LEU A 66 4.93 6.00 -13.25
N ALA A 67 4.83 6.82 -12.19
CA ALA A 67 5.18 8.23 -12.22
C ALA A 67 6.61 8.55 -12.77
N PRO A 68 7.70 7.87 -12.37
CA PRO A 68 9.04 8.12 -12.89
C PRO A 68 9.19 7.80 -14.38
N GLU A 69 8.28 7.00 -14.95
CA GLU A 69 8.29 6.66 -16.38
C GLU A 69 7.84 7.86 -17.24
N PHE A 70 6.88 8.63 -16.74
CA PHE A 70 6.48 9.92 -17.33
C PHE A 70 7.48 11.04 -17.03
N LEU A 71 8.15 11.00 -15.87
CA LEU A 71 9.11 12.00 -15.43
C LEU A 71 10.55 11.73 -15.89
N ARG A 72 10.76 10.88 -16.90
CA ARG A 72 12.10 10.52 -17.41
C ARG A 72 12.96 11.73 -17.82
N PHE A 73 12.33 12.87 -18.13
CA PHE A 73 12.99 14.13 -18.48
C PHE A 73 13.56 14.92 -17.30
N VAL A 74 13.13 14.68 -16.06
CA VAL A 74 13.52 15.44 -14.84
C VAL A 74 14.29 14.57 -13.84
N LYS A 75 15.14 13.65 -14.34
CA LYS A 75 15.90 12.69 -13.51
C LYS A 75 16.67 13.34 -12.35
N GLU A 76 17.28 14.51 -12.56
CA GLU A 76 18.04 15.22 -11.51
C GLU A 76 17.15 15.78 -10.39
N TYR A 77 15.93 16.21 -10.72
CA TYR A 77 15.00 16.78 -9.74
C TYR A 77 14.16 15.73 -9.00
N ARG A 78 14.29 14.44 -9.34
CA ARG A 78 13.48 13.35 -8.77
C ARG A 78 13.47 13.35 -7.25
N MET A 79 14.63 13.54 -6.62
CA MET A 79 14.75 13.52 -5.16
C MET A 79 14.04 14.71 -4.51
N LEU A 80 14.17 15.91 -5.10
CA LEU A 80 13.48 17.11 -4.62
C LEU A 80 11.96 16.99 -4.81
N ILE A 81 11.53 16.48 -5.96
CA ILE A 81 10.11 16.25 -6.27
C ILE A 81 9.50 15.26 -5.28
N TYR A 82 10.12 14.11 -5.01
CA TYR A 82 9.56 13.16 -4.07
C TYR A 82 9.47 13.70 -2.64
N SER A 83 10.49 14.46 -2.21
CA SER A 83 10.51 15.06 -0.88
C SER A 83 9.43 16.13 -0.72
N ALA A 84 9.31 17.01 -1.72
CA ALA A 84 8.27 18.03 -1.76
C ALA A 84 6.87 17.43 -1.86
N LEU A 85 6.70 16.38 -2.65
CA LEU A 85 5.43 15.69 -2.84
C LEU A 85 4.99 15.02 -1.54
N MET A 86 5.90 14.41 -0.79
CA MET A 86 5.62 13.83 0.53
C MET A 86 5.11 14.90 1.52
N VAL A 87 5.79 16.06 1.60
CA VAL A 87 5.37 17.19 2.44
C VAL A 87 4.01 17.75 2.00
N CYS A 88 3.81 17.98 0.70
CA CYS A 88 2.53 18.42 0.16
C CYS A 88 1.42 17.46 0.57
N MET A 89 1.67 16.16 0.51
CA MET A 89 0.65 15.17 0.79
C MET A 89 0.30 15.08 2.29
N MET A 90 1.30 15.26 3.17
CA MET A 90 1.07 15.43 4.61
C MET A 90 0.18 16.65 4.91
N ILE A 91 0.33 17.74 4.15
CA ILE A 91 -0.46 18.96 4.32
C ILE A 91 -1.88 18.79 3.76
N PHE A 92 -2.03 18.31 2.53
CA PHE A 92 -3.32 18.25 1.85
C PHE A 92 -4.20 17.09 2.33
N ARG A 93 -3.63 15.92 2.66
CA ARG A 93 -4.42 14.75 3.04
C ARG A 93 -3.58 13.69 3.79
N PRO A 94 -3.42 13.80 5.12
CA PRO A 94 -2.59 12.88 5.92
C PRO A 94 -3.11 11.41 5.93
N HIS A 95 -4.30 11.15 5.39
CA HIS A 95 -4.86 9.80 5.27
C HIS A 95 -4.55 9.09 3.94
N GLY A 96 -3.78 9.69 3.02
CA GLY A 96 -3.39 9.07 1.74
C GLY A 96 -4.41 9.26 0.60
N LEU A 97 -4.05 8.82 -0.62
CA LEU A 97 -4.82 8.97 -1.87
C LEU A 97 -6.22 8.36 -1.77
N LEU A 98 -6.35 7.27 -1.02
CA LEU A 98 -7.60 6.53 -0.81
C LEU A 98 -8.15 6.66 0.61
N GLY A 99 -7.74 7.69 1.37
CA GLY A 99 -8.25 7.98 2.71
C GLY A 99 -9.77 8.24 2.79
N GLY A 100 -10.51 8.16 1.68
CA GLY A 100 -11.97 8.27 1.62
C GLY A 100 -12.72 6.96 1.30
N VAL A 101 -12.07 5.88 0.86
CA VAL A 101 -12.75 4.59 0.66
C VAL A 101 -12.43 3.65 1.81
N ASP A 102 -13.33 3.64 2.79
CA ASP A 102 -13.39 2.64 3.85
C ASP A 102 -13.58 1.26 3.21
N PHE A 103 -12.48 0.56 2.88
CA PHE A 103 -12.52 -0.83 2.43
C PHE A 103 -13.20 -1.73 3.48
N ARG A 104 -13.17 -1.32 4.76
CA ARG A 104 -13.97 -1.90 5.85
C ARG A 104 -15.48 -1.86 5.56
N LYS A 105 -16.02 -0.76 5.04
CA LYS A 105 -17.43 -0.65 4.66
C LYS A 105 -17.75 -1.48 3.41
N LEU A 106 -16.86 -1.49 2.41
CA LEU A 106 -17.03 -2.29 1.20
C LEU A 106 -17.00 -3.81 1.48
N LEU A 107 -16.06 -4.27 2.32
CA LEU A 107 -15.92 -5.67 2.71
C LEU A 107 -17.08 -6.12 3.61
N LEU A 108 -17.53 -5.25 4.54
CA LEU A 108 -18.73 -5.50 5.34
C LEU A 108 -19.98 -5.56 4.46
N ASP A 109 -20.11 -4.73 3.42
CA ASP A 109 -21.23 -4.80 2.48
C ASP A 109 -21.22 -6.09 1.66
N ILE A 110 -20.06 -6.55 1.21
CA ILE A 110 -19.94 -7.83 0.48
C ILE A 110 -20.29 -9.01 1.39
N TYR A 111 -19.79 -9.03 2.63
CA TYR A 111 -20.10 -10.09 3.60
C TYR A 111 -21.58 -10.08 4.02
N ARG A 112 -22.14 -8.89 4.28
CA ARG A 112 -23.56 -8.69 4.59
C ARG A 112 -24.44 -9.19 3.44
N ARG A 113 -24.12 -8.86 2.18
CA ARG A 113 -24.87 -9.32 0.99
C ARG A 113 -24.86 -10.84 0.83
N ARG A 114 -23.76 -11.52 1.15
CA ARG A 114 -23.71 -12.99 1.13
C ARG A 114 -24.57 -13.60 2.23
N MET A 115 -24.59 -13.02 3.42
CA MET A 115 -25.44 -13.51 4.51
C MET A 115 -26.94 -13.33 4.24
N THR A 116 -27.37 -12.20 3.66
CA THR A 116 -28.80 -11.98 3.36
C THR A 116 -29.33 -12.92 2.28
N LYS A 117 -28.50 -13.28 1.28
CA LYS A 117 -28.87 -14.31 0.30
C LYS A 117 -28.95 -15.71 0.92
N ALA A 118 -28.05 -16.07 1.82
CA ALA A 118 -28.07 -17.38 2.48
C ALA A 118 -29.30 -17.56 3.40
N VAL A 119 -29.73 -16.50 4.09
CA VAL A 119 -30.96 -16.51 4.91
C VAL A 119 -32.21 -16.67 4.04
N ARG A 120 -32.35 -15.87 2.97
CA ARG A 120 -33.49 -15.94 2.05
C ARG A 120 -33.67 -17.30 1.36
N ILE A 121 -32.58 -18.04 1.13
CA ILE A 121 -32.64 -19.39 0.53
C ILE A 121 -33.15 -20.42 1.56
N LYS A 122 -32.80 -20.24 2.85
CA LYS A 122 -33.31 -21.11 3.93
C LYS A 122 -34.81 -20.92 4.15
N ASP A 123 -35.31 -19.69 4.03
CA ASP A 123 -36.74 -19.40 4.19
C ASP A 123 -37.58 -19.90 3.00
N ALA A 124 -37.00 -20.00 1.80
CA ALA A 124 -37.67 -20.51 0.60
C ALA A 124 -37.73 -22.05 0.52
N GLY A 125 -36.90 -22.76 1.31
CA GLY A 125 -36.85 -24.23 1.36
C GLY A 125 -37.54 -24.85 2.56
N GLY A 126 -38.11 -24.04 3.46
CA GLY A 126 -38.67 -24.48 4.75
C GLY A 126 -40.19 -24.67 4.81
N VAL A 127 -40.88 -24.69 3.67
CA VAL A 127 -42.32 -24.98 3.60
C VAL A 127 -42.56 -26.14 2.66
N ARG A 128 -42.18 -27.36 3.07
CA ARG A 128 -42.88 -28.63 2.84
C ARG A 128 -42.44 -29.64 3.88
#